data_AF-A0A4R9QN56-F1
#
_entry.id   AF-A0A4R9QN56-F1
#
_cell.length_a   1.000
_cell.length_b   1.000
_cell.length_c   1.000
_cell.angle_alpha   90.00
_cell.angle_beta   90.00
_cell.angle_gamma   90.00
#
_symmetry.space_group_name_H-M   'P 1'
#
loop_
_entity.id
_entity.type
_entity.pdbx_description
1 polymer ?
#
loop_
_entity_poly.entity_id
_entity_poly.type
_entity_poly.pdbx_seq_one_letter_code
_entity_poly.pdbx_strand_id
1 'polypeptide(L)'
;MASSEFVITKEQYEITLRTLINSGSRIAYDVFDGTKIRYLNADSVAEVIGRQGAAMALKHPSFATDEPEIVIYKNGDTNWYQFKELHGEGHIKINSRQDDPYFYFAIGYTSFFVKKDGTHIQPPKKLIEIYKTAVRSIKSLCRKELIGSAKSVYVSKAILDSDPHWLSAVRIQFGII
;
A
#
# COMPACT_ATOMS: atom_id res chain seq x y z
N MET A 1 -7.07 -10.18 8.97
CA MET A 1 -6.71 -9.15 7.98
C MET A 1 -6.62 -7.81 8.68
N ALA A 2 -5.69 -6.95 8.30
CA ALA A 2 -5.67 -5.57 8.76
C ALA A 2 -5.27 -4.65 7.60
N SER A 3 -5.86 -3.45 7.56
CA SER A 3 -5.52 -2.38 6.64
C SER A 3 -5.44 -1.08 7.43
N SER A 4 -4.55 -0.18 7.03
CA SER A 4 -4.45 1.19 7.53
C SER A 4 -4.38 2.15 6.36
N GLU A 5 -5.19 3.20 6.43
CA GLU A 5 -5.29 4.24 5.41
C GLU A 5 -4.67 5.54 5.92
N PHE A 6 -3.90 6.19 5.05
CA PHE A 6 -3.15 7.40 5.36
C PHE A 6 -3.26 8.44 4.24
N VAL A 7 -3.17 9.71 4.62
CA VAL A 7 -2.92 10.86 3.74
C VAL A 7 -1.58 11.44 4.18
N ILE A 8 -0.55 11.28 3.35
CA ILE A 8 0.84 11.60 3.68
C ILE A 8 1.48 12.46 2.61
N THR A 9 2.62 13.08 2.95
CA THR A 9 3.43 13.81 1.98
C THR A 9 4.17 12.83 1.07
N LYS A 10 4.61 13.32 -0.11
CA LYS A 10 5.47 12.56 -1.02
C LYS A 10 6.72 12.02 -0.31
N GLU A 11 7.39 12.88 0.45
CA GLU A 11 8.60 12.54 1.19
C GLU A 11 8.37 11.41 2.19
N GLN A 12 7.26 11.45 2.94
CA GLN A 12 6.89 10.39 3.88
C GLN A 12 6.59 9.06 3.17
N TYR A 13 5.99 9.12 1.98
CA TYR A 13 5.75 7.94 1.18
C TYR A 13 7.07 7.32 0.67
N GLU A 14 7.99 8.16 0.16
CA GLU A 14 9.33 7.74 -0.25
C GLU A 14 10.12 7.09 0.89
N ILE A 15 10.16 7.72 2.07
CA ILE A 15 10.85 7.20 3.26
C ILE A 15 10.26 5.84 3.67
N THR A 16 8.95 5.68 3.59
CA THR A 16 8.27 4.42 3.90
C THR A 16 8.72 3.30 2.97
N LEU A 17 8.70 3.53 1.65
CA LEU A 17 9.13 2.52 0.68
C LEU A 17 10.61 2.17 0.83
N ARG A 18 11.48 3.17 1.02
CA ARG A 18 12.92 2.96 1.27
C ARG A 18 13.15 2.11 2.53
N THR A 19 12.43 2.39 3.61
CA THR A 19 12.54 1.62 4.87
C THR A 19 12.15 0.16 4.66
N LEU A 20 11.07 -0.08 3.91
CA LEU A 20 10.62 -1.44 3.59
C LEU A 20 11.66 -2.17 2.71
N ILE A 21 12.21 -1.53 1.68
CA ILE A 21 13.28 -2.12 0.85
C ILE A 21 14.51 -2.45 1.71
N ASN A 22 14.96 -1.51 2.55
CA ASN A 22 16.12 -1.68 3.41
C ASN A 22 15.94 -2.77 4.49
N SER A 23 14.69 -3.15 4.80
CA SER A 23 14.41 -4.31 5.66
C SER A 23 14.68 -5.66 4.99
N GLY A 24 14.99 -5.68 3.69
CA GLY A 24 15.11 -6.90 2.88
C GLY A 24 13.80 -7.26 2.15
N SER A 25 12.80 -6.38 2.19
CA SER A 25 11.55 -6.60 1.47
C SER A 25 11.72 -6.33 -0.03
N ARG A 26 11.10 -7.17 -0.84
CA ARG A 26 10.97 -6.98 -2.29
C ARG A 26 9.61 -6.39 -2.58
N ILE A 27 9.59 -5.17 -3.09
CA ILE A 27 8.34 -4.48 -3.47
C ILE A 27 8.20 -4.57 -4.97
N ALA A 28 7.34 -5.46 -5.42
CA ALA A 28 6.91 -5.51 -6.81
C ALA A 28 5.97 -4.35 -7.11
N TYR A 29 6.09 -3.78 -8.29
CA TYR A 29 5.19 -2.74 -8.79
C TYR A 29 4.88 -2.99 -10.26
N ASP A 30 3.71 -2.52 -10.68
CA ASP A 30 3.28 -2.49 -12.07
C ASP A 30 3.34 -1.05 -12.61
N VAL A 31 3.68 -0.90 -13.89
CA VAL A 31 3.61 0.38 -14.64
C VAL A 31 2.54 0.34 -15.72
N PHE A 32 1.61 -0.61 -15.66
CA PHE A 32 0.48 -0.77 -16.58
C PHE A 32 0.88 -1.11 -18.03
N ASP A 33 2.09 -1.62 -18.25
CA ASP A 33 2.52 -2.08 -19.58
C ASP A 33 2.16 -3.55 -19.85
N GLY A 34 1.73 -4.28 -18.82
CA GLY A 34 1.27 -5.67 -18.94
C GLY A 34 2.33 -6.69 -19.34
N THR A 35 3.62 -6.34 -19.30
CA THR A 35 4.68 -7.22 -19.80
C THR A 35 5.60 -7.77 -18.72
N LYS A 36 5.90 -7.02 -17.65
CA LYS A 36 6.91 -7.44 -16.65
C LYS A 36 6.64 -6.90 -15.24
N ILE A 37 6.75 -7.79 -14.25
CA ILE A 37 6.91 -7.41 -12.85
C ILE A 37 8.26 -6.73 -12.69
N ARG A 38 8.25 -5.53 -12.11
CA ARG A 38 9.45 -4.80 -11.72
C ARG A 38 9.53 -4.73 -10.21
N TYR A 39 10.75 -4.62 -9.69
CA TYR A 39 10.98 -4.46 -8.26
C TYR A 39 11.54 -3.07 -7.99
N LEU A 40 10.99 -2.40 -6.98
CA LEU A 40 11.58 -1.18 -6.47
C LEU A 40 12.96 -1.51 -5.90
N ASN A 41 13.91 -0.66 -6.22
CA ASN A 41 15.16 -0.53 -5.49
C ASN A 41 15.20 0.88 -4.88
N ALA A 42 16.11 1.11 -3.94
CA ALA A 42 16.18 2.40 -3.24
C ALA A 42 16.35 3.58 -4.22
N ASP A 43 17.06 3.38 -5.33
CA ASP A 43 17.38 4.45 -6.28
C ASP A 43 16.20 4.79 -7.20
N SER A 44 15.29 3.83 -7.46
CA SER A 44 14.13 4.00 -8.34
C SER A 44 12.86 4.47 -7.64
N VAL A 45 12.84 4.56 -6.31
CA VAL A 45 11.65 4.94 -5.52
C VAL A 45 11.03 6.26 -5.99
N ALA A 46 11.83 7.31 -6.14
CA ALA A 46 11.33 8.64 -6.50
C ALA A 46 10.74 8.68 -7.92
N GLU A 47 11.36 7.96 -8.86
CA GLU A 47 10.90 7.84 -10.24
C GLU A 47 9.56 7.11 -10.31
N VAL A 48 9.43 5.98 -9.59
CA VAL A 48 8.22 5.16 -9.62
C VAL A 48 7.06 5.85 -8.92
N ILE A 49 7.30 6.58 -7.83
CA ILE A 49 6.28 7.40 -7.18
C ILE A 49 5.74 8.50 -8.11
N GLY A 50 6.60 9.05 -8.98
CA GLY A 50 6.17 10.01 -10.01
C GLY A 50 5.28 9.41 -11.11
N ARG A 51 5.21 8.08 -11.22
CA ARG A 51 4.33 7.37 -12.15
C ARG A 51 3.02 7.04 -11.41
N GLN A 52 1.98 7.80 -11.69
CA GLN A 52 0.68 7.68 -11.01
C GLN A 52 0.09 6.26 -11.11
N GLY A 53 -0.55 5.81 -10.03
CA GLY A 53 -1.46 4.65 -10.04
C GLY A 53 -0.85 3.28 -9.76
N ALA A 54 0.46 3.15 -9.52
CA ALA A 54 1.07 1.83 -9.34
C ALA A 54 0.46 1.05 -8.15
N ALA A 55 -0.13 -0.11 -8.45
CA ALA A 55 -0.35 -1.14 -7.45
C ALA A 55 1.00 -1.73 -7.05
N MET A 56 1.20 -1.99 -5.76
CA MET A 56 2.44 -2.58 -5.24
C MET A 56 2.14 -3.78 -4.34
N ALA A 57 2.97 -4.81 -4.48
CA ALA A 57 2.95 -5.99 -3.64
C ALA A 57 4.31 -6.16 -2.97
N LEU A 58 4.32 -6.19 -1.64
CA LEU A 58 5.52 -6.42 -0.84
C LEU A 58 5.57 -7.88 -0.41
N LYS A 59 6.70 -8.53 -0.70
CA LYS A 59 7.11 -9.82 -0.16
C LYS A 59 8.40 -9.70 0.64
N HIS A 60 8.59 -10.54 1.65
CA HIS A 60 9.82 -10.60 2.43
C HIS A 60 10.25 -12.06 2.58
N PRO A 61 11.55 -12.40 2.45
CA PRO A 61 12.03 -13.78 2.52
C PRO A 61 11.62 -14.55 3.78
N SER A 62 11.30 -13.84 4.86
CA SER A 62 10.85 -14.44 6.13
C SER A 62 9.40 -14.96 6.14
N PHE A 63 8.61 -14.65 5.12
CA PHE A 63 7.20 -15.06 5.04
C PHE A 63 6.73 -15.35 3.60
N ALA A 64 7.60 -15.21 2.60
CA ALA A 64 7.28 -15.56 1.23
C ALA A 64 8.59 -15.80 0.46
N THR A 65 8.69 -16.95 -0.19
CA THR A 65 9.82 -17.32 -1.07
C THR A 65 9.44 -17.37 -2.54
N ASP A 66 8.15 -17.25 -2.84
CA ASP A 66 7.59 -17.24 -4.18
C ASP A 66 7.55 -15.82 -4.77
N GLU A 67 7.56 -15.71 -6.09
CA GLU A 67 7.44 -14.41 -6.76
C GLU A 67 5.99 -13.92 -6.76
N PRO A 68 5.72 -12.61 -6.80
CA PRO A 68 4.37 -12.12 -7.05
C PRO A 68 3.92 -12.52 -8.47
N GLU A 69 2.62 -12.73 -8.66
CA GLU A 69 2.01 -12.96 -9.97
C GLU A 69 1.09 -11.79 -10.31
N ILE A 70 1.02 -11.37 -11.58
CA ILE A 70 0.04 -10.38 -12.06
C ILE A 70 -1.01 -11.10 -12.89
N VAL A 71 -2.28 -10.83 -12.60
CA VAL A 71 -3.41 -11.20 -13.46
C VAL A 71 -3.94 -9.94 -14.12
N ILE A 72 -4.17 -10.05 -15.43
CA ILE A 72 -4.79 -9.01 -16.25
C ILE A 72 -6.25 -9.39 -16.46
N TYR A 73 -7.15 -8.58 -15.91
CA TYR A 73 -8.59 -8.67 -16.17
C TYR A 73 -8.95 -7.71 -17.29
N LYS A 74 -9.63 -8.20 -18.32
CA LYS A 74 -10.14 -7.36 -19.41
C LYS A 74 -11.58 -6.97 -19.11
N ASN A 75 -11.86 -5.67 -19.03
CA ASN A 75 -13.21 -5.12 -18.90
C ASN A 75 -13.47 -4.13 -20.04
N GLY A 76 -14.09 -4.60 -21.12
CA GLY A 76 -14.22 -3.86 -22.37
C GLY A 76 -12.83 -3.55 -22.97
N ASP A 77 -12.57 -2.27 -23.24
CA ASP A 77 -11.28 -1.77 -23.74
C ASP A 77 -10.29 -1.43 -22.61
N THR A 78 -10.68 -1.62 -21.35
CA THR A 78 -9.82 -1.35 -20.19
C THR A 78 -9.19 -2.63 -19.67
N ASN A 79 -7.86 -2.65 -19.54
CA ASN A 79 -7.15 -3.67 -18.81
C ASN A 79 -7.01 -3.25 -17.35
N TRP A 80 -7.48 -4.12 -16.45
CA TRP A 80 -7.30 -4.01 -15.02
C TRP A 80 -6.20 -4.96 -14.58
N TYR A 81 -5.20 -4.45 -13.88
CA TYR A 81 -4.06 -5.22 -13.43
C TYR A 81 -4.19 -5.43 -11.93
N GLN A 82 -4.10 -6.68 -11.51
CA GLN A 82 -4.12 -7.03 -10.10
C GLN A 82 -2.99 -8.01 -9.82
N PHE A 83 -2.23 -7.77 -8.75
CA PHE A 83 -1.42 -8.84 -8.18
C PHE A 83 -2.37 -9.97 -7.78
N LYS A 84 -2.17 -11.14 -8.38
CA LYS A 84 -2.95 -12.32 -8.08
C LYS A 84 -2.88 -12.55 -6.58
N GLU A 85 -4.04 -12.48 -5.94
CA GLU A 85 -4.18 -13.13 -4.65
C GLU A 85 -3.91 -14.61 -4.94
N LEU A 86 -2.97 -15.26 -4.24
CA LEU A 86 -2.69 -16.72 -4.24
C LEU A 86 -1.41 -17.16 -4.96
N HIS A 87 -0.31 -17.27 -4.21
CA HIS A 87 0.32 -18.51 -3.71
C HIS A 87 1.25 -18.09 -2.53
N GLY A 88 1.64 -18.99 -1.62
CA GLY A 88 2.66 -18.71 -0.59
C GLY A 88 2.20 -18.08 0.74
N GLU A 89 3.09 -17.94 1.71
CA GLU A 89 2.83 -17.67 3.14
C GLU A 89 2.30 -16.23 3.48
N GLY A 90 1.83 -15.45 2.52
CA GLY A 90 1.16 -14.14 2.72
C GLY A 90 1.91 -12.95 2.13
N HIS A 91 1.25 -11.80 1.99
CA HIS A 91 1.83 -10.59 1.42
C HIS A 91 1.30 -9.31 2.09
N ILE A 92 1.99 -8.19 1.86
CA ILE A 92 1.50 -6.86 2.19
C ILE A 92 1.14 -6.15 0.89
N LYS A 93 -0.12 -5.71 0.79
CA LYS A 93 -0.63 -4.89 -0.32
C LYS A 93 -0.41 -3.42 0.01
N ILE A 94 0.15 -2.69 -0.95
CA ILE A 94 0.30 -1.25 -0.90
C ILE A 94 -0.47 -0.67 -2.08
N ASN A 95 -1.48 0.14 -1.77
CA ASN A 95 -2.18 0.94 -2.76
C ASN A 95 -1.79 2.39 -2.52
N SER A 96 -1.40 3.08 -3.59
CA SER A 96 -1.15 4.50 -3.54
C SER A 96 -1.89 5.23 -4.64
N ARG A 97 -2.33 6.45 -4.34
CA ARG A 97 -2.85 7.39 -5.33
C ARG A 97 -2.25 8.75 -5.03
N GLN A 98 -1.65 9.36 -6.04
CA GLN A 98 -1.21 10.74 -5.97
C GLN A 98 -2.37 11.63 -6.39
N ASP A 99 -2.77 12.53 -5.49
CA ASP A 99 -3.67 13.64 -5.79
C ASP A 99 -2.98 14.90 -5.26
N ASP A 100 -2.26 15.60 -6.14
CA ASP A 100 -1.43 16.76 -5.80
C ASP A 100 -2.19 17.75 -4.87
N PRO A 101 -1.68 18.09 -3.67
CA PRO A 101 -0.32 17.82 -3.14
C PRO A 101 -0.16 16.59 -2.24
N TYR A 102 -1.15 15.71 -2.17
CA TYR A 102 -1.21 14.60 -1.22
C TYR A 102 -1.04 13.22 -1.85
N PHE A 103 -0.47 12.31 -1.05
CA PHE A 103 -0.47 10.88 -1.35
C PHE A 103 -1.47 10.19 -0.45
N TYR A 104 -2.49 9.61 -1.05
CA TYR A 104 -3.24 8.56 -0.39
C TYR A 104 -2.40 7.29 -0.41
N PHE A 105 -2.23 6.70 0.77
CA PHE A 105 -1.46 5.50 0.98
C PHE A 105 -2.27 4.54 1.86
N ALA A 106 -2.58 3.36 1.33
CA ALA A 106 -3.15 2.27 2.08
C ALA A 106 -2.19 1.09 2.11
N ILE A 107 -1.90 0.60 3.31
CA ILE A 107 -1.10 -0.59 3.54
C ILE A 107 -1.92 -1.59 4.31
N GLY A 108 -1.94 -2.84 3.84
CA GLY A 108 -2.66 -3.91 4.50
C GLY A 108 -2.03 -5.25 4.24
N TYR A 109 -2.34 -6.22 5.09
CA TYR A 109 -1.98 -7.62 4.83
C TYR A 109 -3.23 -8.48 4.78
N THR A 110 -3.23 -9.41 3.83
CA THR A 110 -4.22 -10.47 3.70
C THR A 110 -3.49 -11.80 3.85
N SER A 111 -4.10 -12.72 4.58
CA SER A 111 -3.67 -14.12 4.67
C SER A 111 -4.94 -14.93 4.77
N PHE A 112 -5.46 -15.35 3.62
CA PHE A 112 -6.58 -16.26 3.55
C PHE A 112 -6.05 -17.53 2.90
N PHE A 113 -5.46 -18.42 3.70
CA PHE A 113 -5.37 -19.81 3.31
C PHE A 113 -6.40 -20.54 4.13
N VAL A 114 -7.49 -20.92 3.47
CA VAL A 114 -8.41 -21.91 4.02
C VAL A 114 -7.91 -23.24 3.47
N LYS A 115 -7.48 -24.14 4.35
CA LYS A 115 -7.13 -25.50 3.96
C LYS A 115 -8.35 -26.20 3.35
N LYS A 116 -8.13 -27.30 2.62
CA LYS A 116 -9.23 -28.12 2.07
C LYS A 116 -10.22 -28.61 3.14
N ASP A 117 -9.79 -28.69 4.39
CA ASP A 117 -10.60 -29.06 5.56
C ASP A 117 -11.38 -27.89 6.20
N GLY A 118 -11.32 -26.68 5.61
CA GLY A 118 -11.98 -25.48 6.14
C GLY A 118 -11.17 -24.72 7.21
N THR A 119 -10.00 -25.21 7.62
CA THR A 119 -9.17 -24.55 8.63
C THR A 119 -8.50 -23.30 8.09
N HIS A 120 -8.60 -22.19 8.82
CA HIS A 120 -7.88 -20.95 8.50
C HIS A 120 -6.41 -21.04 8.95
N ILE A 121 -5.48 -20.79 8.02
CA ILE A 121 -4.07 -20.58 8.34
C ILE A 121 -3.88 -19.13 8.79
N GLN A 122 -3.33 -18.97 9.98
CA GLN A 122 -2.98 -17.66 10.51
C GLN A 122 -1.86 -17.03 9.67
N PRO A 123 -1.89 -15.69 9.46
CA PRO A 123 -0.76 -15.00 8.84
C PRO A 123 0.54 -15.26 9.62
N PRO A 124 1.69 -15.39 8.94
CA PRO A 124 2.97 -15.52 9.62
C PRO A 124 3.20 -14.37 10.58
N LYS A 125 3.74 -14.67 11.77
CA LYS A 125 4.04 -13.66 12.79
C LYS A 125 4.91 -12.53 12.21
N LYS A 126 5.88 -12.89 11.36
CA LYS A 126 6.81 -11.92 10.77
C LYS A 126 6.15 -10.96 9.79
N LEU A 127 5.15 -11.43 9.03
CA LEU A 127 4.31 -10.57 8.19
C LEU A 127 3.54 -9.55 9.03
N ILE A 128 2.96 -9.99 10.15
CA ILE A 128 2.24 -9.11 11.08
C ILE A 128 3.21 -8.08 11.71
N GLU A 129 4.42 -8.50 12.08
CA GLU A 129 5.45 -7.61 12.64
C GLU A 129 5.89 -6.53 11.66
N ILE A 130 6.19 -6.90 10.41
CA ILE A 130 6.60 -5.96 9.36
C ILE A 130 5.48 -4.95 9.11
N TYR A 131 4.24 -5.41 8.96
CA TYR A 131 3.07 -4.54 8.84
C TYR A 131 2.94 -3.59 10.03
N LYS A 132 2.98 -4.11 11.27
CA LYS A 132 2.82 -3.28 12.48
C LYS A 132 3.94 -2.25 12.61
N THR A 133 5.16 -2.60 12.23
CA THR A 133 6.31 -1.69 12.27
C THR A 133 6.15 -0.55 11.29
N ALA A 134 5.81 -0.86 10.03
CA ALA A 134 5.54 0.15 9.01
C ALA A 134 4.38 1.08 9.42
N VAL A 135 3.26 0.50 9.85
CA VAL A 135 2.09 1.26 10.31
C VAL A 135 2.41 2.14 11.51
N ARG A 136 3.16 1.63 12.50
CA ARG A 136 3.54 2.43 13.69
C ARG A 136 4.43 3.60 13.31
N SER A 137 5.39 3.38 12.41
CA SER A 137 6.30 4.43 11.94
C SER A 137 5.55 5.55 11.22
N ILE A 138 4.57 5.24 10.38
CA ILE A 138 3.79 6.27 9.69
C ILE A 138 2.82 6.95 10.65
N LYS A 139 2.17 6.19 11.54
CA LYS A 139 1.22 6.73 12.52
C LYS A 139 1.86 7.74 13.48
N SER A 140 3.13 7.60 13.85
CA SER A 140 3.79 8.57 14.74
C SER A 140 3.87 9.98 14.11
N LEU A 141 3.87 10.05 12.79
CA LEU A 141 3.89 11.28 12.00
C LEU A 141 2.49 11.82 11.66
N CYS A 142 1.43 11.08 12.02
CA CYS A 142 0.06 11.40 11.64
C CYS A 142 -0.83 11.70 12.85
N ARG A 143 -1.99 12.30 12.59
CA ARG A 143 -3.13 12.40 13.50
C ARG A 143 -4.32 11.71 12.86
N LYS A 144 -5.14 11.02 13.66
CA LYS A 144 -6.35 10.36 13.16
C LYS A 144 -7.46 11.40 13.05
N GLU A 145 -7.97 11.61 11.85
CA GLU A 145 -8.96 12.65 11.55
C GLU A 145 -10.27 12.04 11.05
N LEU A 146 -11.38 12.71 11.38
CA LEU A 146 -12.69 12.36 10.87
C LEU A 146 -12.93 13.09 9.54
N ILE A 147 -13.08 12.34 8.46
CA ILE A 147 -13.29 12.89 7.11
C ILE A 147 -14.74 12.82 6.66
N GLY A 148 -15.59 12.05 7.34
CA GLY A 148 -17.04 12.01 7.13
C GLY A 148 -17.74 11.53 8.40
N SER A 149 -19.07 11.37 8.38
CA SER A 149 -19.85 11.01 9.58
C SER A 149 -19.39 9.72 10.29
N ALA A 150 -18.84 8.76 9.55
CA ALA A 150 -18.34 7.49 10.08
C ALA A 150 -16.94 7.09 9.56
N LYS A 151 -16.29 7.94 8.75
CA LYS A 151 -15.00 7.60 8.12
C LYS A 151 -13.87 8.43 8.70
N SER A 152 -12.78 7.76 9.05
CA SER A 152 -11.56 8.38 9.57
C SER A 152 -10.33 7.88 8.82
N VAL A 153 -9.33 8.75 8.71
CA VAL A 153 -8.04 8.45 8.07
C VAL A 153 -6.90 9.05 8.90
N TYR A 154 -5.70 8.49 8.81
CA TYR A 154 -4.53 9.12 9.42
C TYR A 154 -3.97 10.19 8.48
N VAL A 155 -3.91 11.44 8.92
CA VAL A 155 -3.41 12.55 8.13
C VAL A 155 -2.07 13.01 8.70
N SER A 156 -1.08 13.20 7.83
CA SER A 156 0.23 13.72 8.22
C SER A 156 0.12 15.04 8.95
N LYS A 157 0.83 15.18 10.07
CA LYS A 157 0.90 16.45 10.83
C LYS A 157 1.39 17.58 9.95
N ALA A 158 2.37 17.31 9.08
CA ALA A 158 2.89 18.31 8.14
C ALA A 158 1.80 18.88 7.23
N ILE A 159 0.87 18.04 6.75
CA ILE A 159 -0.27 18.48 5.93
C ILE A 159 -1.24 19.33 6.76
N LEU A 160 -1.58 18.84 7.96
CA LEU A 160 -2.51 19.51 8.87
C LEU A 160 -2.02 20.91 9.27
N ASP A 161 -0.70 21.07 9.39
CA ASP A 161 -0.06 22.32 9.77
C ASP A 161 0.12 23.27 8.57
N SER A 162 0.25 22.75 7.34
CA SER A 162 0.56 23.54 6.14
C SER A 162 -0.63 23.94 5.28
N ASP A 163 -1.71 23.15 5.22
CA ASP A 163 -2.88 23.42 4.39
C ASP A 163 -4.17 23.48 5.21
N PRO A 164 -4.78 24.67 5.41
CA PRO A 164 -6.04 24.79 6.11
C PRO A 164 -7.24 24.17 5.37
N HIS A 165 -7.12 23.89 4.07
CA HIS A 165 -8.16 23.33 3.21
C HIS A 165 -8.02 21.82 2.96
N TRP A 166 -7.08 21.15 3.64
CA TRP A 166 -6.76 19.73 3.43
C TRP A 166 -8.00 18.83 3.48
N LEU A 167 -8.96 19.11 4.38
CA LEU A 167 -10.13 18.27 4.63
C LEU A 167 -11.03 18.18 3.39
N SER A 168 -11.22 19.28 2.68
CA SER A 168 -12.04 19.33 1.47
C SER A 168 -11.39 18.49 0.35
N ALA A 169 -10.08 18.62 0.16
CA ALA A 169 -9.34 17.83 -0.84
C ALA A 169 -9.42 16.33 -0.54
N VAL A 170 -9.22 15.95 0.73
CA VAL A 170 -9.31 14.55 1.16
C VAL A 170 -10.74 14.00 0.99
N ARG A 171 -11.76 14.76 1.37
CA ARG A 171 -13.17 14.36 1.20
C ARG A 171 -13.52 14.03 -0.25
N ILE A 172 -13.15 14.92 -1.17
CA ILE A 172 -13.32 14.72 -2.61
C ILE A 172 -12.61 13.44 -3.04
N GLN A 173 -11.37 13.22 -2.59
CA GLN A 173 -10.59 12.03 -2.91
C GLN A 173 -11.29 10.73 -2.48
N PHE A 174 -12.00 10.75 -1.35
CA PHE A 174 -12.76 9.61 -0.84
C PHE A 174 -14.21 9.54 -1.34
N GLY A 175 -14.64 10.44 -2.23
CA GLY A 175 -16.03 10.52 -2.71
C GLY A 175 -17.03 10.89 -1.60
N ILE A 176 -16.55 11.56 -0.55
CA ILE A 176 -17.38 12.07 0.54
C ILE A 176 -17.75 13.50 0.18
N ILE A 177 -19.03 13.74 -0.08
CA ILE A 177 -19.61 15.05 -0.39
C ILE A 177 -20.20 15.63 0.90
#